data_AF-A0A522QJ61-F1
#
_entry.id   AF-A0A522QJ61-F1
#
_cell.length_a   1.000
_cell.length_b   1.000
_cell.length_c   1.000
_cell.angle_alpha   90.00
_cell.angle_beta   90.00
_cell.angle_gamma   90.00
#
_symmetry.space_group_name_H-M   'P 1'
#
loop_
_entity.id
_entity.type
_entity.pdbx_description
1 polymer ?
#
loop_
_entity_poly.entity_id
_entity_poly.type
_entity_poly.pdbx_seq_one_letter_code
_entity_poly.pdbx_strand_id
1 'polypeptide(L)' 'MSERLELPLHDQRALAKVLTALTRTGCTATSVRANFGDSYSAVITIEGAPLNLRRLTAMISRLISTHQEEYR' A
#
# COMPACT_ATOMS: atom_id res chain seq x y z
N MET A 1 3.40 -8.81 14.51
CA MET A 1 4.39 -8.95 13.41
C MET A 1 4.31 -7.68 12.60
N SER A 2 5.46 -7.06 12.31
CA SER A 2 5.54 -5.86 11.48
C SER A 2 6.12 -6.21 10.11
N GLU A 3 5.55 -5.62 9.06
CA GLU A 3 6.00 -5.81 7.69
C GLU A 3 6.18 -4.44 7.04
N ARG A 4 7.26 -4.28 6.27
CA ARG A 4 7.54 -3.06 5.51
C ARG A 4 7.12 -3.28 4.07
N LEU A 5 6.23 -2.42 3.60
CA LEU A 5 5.70 -2.45 2.24
C LEU A 5 6.18 -1.24 1.47
N GLU A 6 6.91 -1.47 0.38
CA GLU A 6 7.39 -0.43 -0.52
C GLU A 6 6.53 -0.42 -1.77
N LEU A 7 5.87 0.70 -2.00
CA LEU A 7 4.82 0.86 -2.99
C LEU A 7 5.22 1.93 -4.01
N PRO A 8 5.40 1.56 -5.28
CA PRO A 8 5.50 2.53 -6.36
C PRO A 8 4.09 3.09 -6.60
N LEU A 9 3.73 4.12 -5.85
CA LEU A 9 2.46 4.83 -6.03
C LEU A 9 2.67 5.90 -7.08
N HIS A 10 1.73 6.09 -8.00
CA HIS A 10 1.80 7.20 -8.97
C HIS A 10 1.00 8.43 -8.52
N ASP A 11 0.16 8.27 -7.48
CA ASP A 11 -0.77 9.29 -7.03
C ASP A 11 -1.11 9.17 -5.55
N GLN A 12 -1.44 10.30 -4.91
CA GLN A 12 -1.94 10.34 -3.52
C GLN A 12 -3.22 9.52 -3.34
N ARG A 13 -4.05 9.39 -4.39
CA ARG A 13 -5.25 8.55 -4.37
C ARG A 13 -4.93 7.06 -4.19
N ALA A 14 -3.84 6.58 -4.78
CA ALA A 14 -3.42 5.19 -4.63
C ALA A 14 -3.02 4.91 -3.18
N LEU A 15 -2.36 5.86 -2.49
CA LEU A 15 -2.05 5.77 -1.06
C LEU A 15 -3.33 5.66 -0.21
N ALA A 16 -4.34 6.50 -0.48
CA ALA A 16 -5.60 6.46 0.25
C ALA A 16 -6.33 5.12 0.10
N LYS A 17 -6.29 4.52 -1.10
CA LYS A 17 -6.86 3.17 -1.34
C LYS A 17 -6.12 2.09 -0.57
N VAL A 18 -4.80 2.16 -0.51
CA VAL A 18 -3.98 1.23 0.27
C VAL A 18 -4.30 1.33 1.76
N LEU A 19 -4.36 2.55 2.31
CA LEU A 19 -4.73 2.78 3.71
C LEU A 19 -6.14 2.28 4.03
N THR A 20 -7.09 2.43 3.10
CA THR A 20 -8.44 1.89 3.25
C THR A 20 -8.46 0.36 3.22
N ALA A 21 -7.66 -0.27 2.34
CA ALA A 21 -7.54 -1.72 2.27
C ALA A 21 -6.94 -2.29 3.57
N LEU A 22 -5.93 -1.63 4.13
CA LEU A 22 -5.33 -1.94 5.42
C LEU A 22 -6.37 -2.01 6.55
N THR A 23 -7.23 -0.99 6.65
CA THR A 23 -8.28 -0.96 7.68
C THR A 23 -9.27 -2.11 7.51
N ARG A 24 -9.63 -2.46 6.26
CA ARG A 24 -10.57 -3.56 5.97
C ARG A 24 -10.00 -4.95 6.28
N THR A 25 -8.68 -5.12 6.17
CA THR A 25 -8.02 -6.39 6.51
C THR A 25 -7.68 -6.51 8.00
N GLY A 26 -8.02 -5.52 8.83
CA GLY A 26 -7.65 -5.49 10.25
C GLY A 26 -6.13 -5.35 10.44
N CYS A 27 -5.45 -4.69 9.50
CA CYS A 27 -4.04 -4.34 9.60
C CYS A 27 -3.92 -2.85 9.94
N THR A 28 -2.94 -2.50 10.76
CA THR A 28 -2.73 -1.13 11.20
C THR A 28 -1.44 -0.60 10.59
N ALA A 29 -1.50 0.54 9.90
CA ALA A 29 -0.29 1.24 9.48
C ALA A 29 0.31 1.98 10.69
N THR A 30 1.53 1.63 11.09
CA THR A 30 2.24 2.28 12.20
C THR A 30 3.19 3.38 11.71
N SER A 31 3.60 3.33 10.45
CA SER A 31 4.40 4.38 9.82
C SER A 31 4.06 4.49 8.35
N VAL A 32 3.92 5.71 7.84
CA VAL A 32 3.70 6.00 6.43
C VAL A 32 4.68 7.09 6.02
N ARG A 33 5.58 6.78 5.08
CA ARG A 33 6.46 7.75 4.44
C ARG A 33 6.15 7.77 2.96
N ALA A 34 5.58 8.85 2.47
CA ALA A 34 5.36 9.06 1.04
C ALA A 34 6.34 10.11 0.51
N ASN A 35 6.97 9.81 -0.61
CA ASN A 35 7.77 10.73 -1.40
C ASN A 35 7.00 11.06 -2.67
N PHE A 36 6.73 12.35 -2.87
CA PHE A 36 5.96 12.88 -4.01
C PHE A 36 6.84 13.69 -4.98
N GLY A 37 8.17 13.48 -4.95
CA GLY A 37 9.13 14.09 -5.88
C GLY A 37 9.15 13.41 -7.26
N ASP A 38 10.30 13.40 -7.93
CA ASP A 38 10.49 12.83 -9.29
C ASP A 38 10.13 11.34 -9.43
N SER A 39 10.04 10.61 -8.33
CA SER A 39 9.59 9.22 -8.30
C SER A 39 8.63 9.05 -7.14
N TYR A 40 7.34 9.09 -7.47
CA TYR A 40 6.29 8.87 -6.48
C TYR A 40 6.45 7.47 -5.89
N SER A 41 6.65 7.42 -4.58
CA SER A 41 6.86 6.17 -3.85
C SER A 41 6.36 6.31 -2.42
N ALA A 42 5.83 5.24 -1.84
CA ALA A 42 5.46 5.21 -0.45
C ALA A 42 5.99 3.97 0.24
N VAL A 43 6.49 4.17 1.44
CA VAL A 43 6.92 3.13 2.36
C VAL A 43 5.94 3.11 3.51
N ILE A 44 5.30 1.97 3.74
CA ILE A 44 4.32 1.78 4.80
C ILE A 44 4.81 0.65 5.71
N THR A 45 4.93 0.93 7.01
CA THR A 45 5.12 -0.10 8.03
C THR A 45 3.76 -0.51 8.55
N ILE A 46 3.49 -1.80 8.51
CA ILE A 46 2.18 -2.39 8.78
C ILE A 46 2.33 -3.38 9.92
N GLU A 47 1.44 -3.35 10.88
CA GLU A 47 1.31 -4.36 11.92
C GLU A 47 -0.01 -5.12 11.77
N GLY A 48 0.06 -6.45 11.90
CA GLY A 48 -1.12 -7.29 11.83
C GLY A 48 -0.82 -8.78 11.93
N ALA A 49 -1.87 -9.58 11.74
CA ALA A 49 -1.75 -11.02 11.64
C ALA A 49 -1.05 -11.42 10.33
N PRO A 50 -0.17 -12.45 10.31
CA PRO A 50 0.59 -12.85 9.13
C PRO A 50 -0.28 -13.19 7.91
N LEU A 51 -1.44 -13.79 8.17
CA LEU A 51 -2.40 -14.17 7.13
C LEU A 51 -3.04 -12.94 6.46
N ASN A 52 -3.25 -11.87 7.24
CA ASN A 52 -3.82 -10.62 6.74
C ASN A 52 -2.77 -9.83 5.95
N LEU A 53 -1.51 -9.85 6.38
CA LEU A 53 -0.40 -9.23 5.66
C LEU A 53 -0.24 -9.83 4.25
N ARG A 54 -0.23 -11.17 4.12
CA ARG A 54 -0.18 -11.83 2.80
C ARG A 54 -1.35 -11.45 1.89
N ARG A 55 -2.57 -11.43 2.43
CA ARG A 55 -3.78 -11.04 1.68
C ARG A 55 -3.71 -9.59 1.23
N LEU A 56 -3.24 -8.72 2.12
CA LEU A 56 -3.09 -7.30 1.87
C LEU A 56 -2.05 -7.04 0.76
N THR A 57 -0.87 -7.65 0.82
CA THR A 57 0.17 -7.51 -0.21
C THR A 57 -0.37 -7.91 -1.59
N ALA A 58 -1.08 -9.05 -1.69
CA ALA A 58 -1.71 -9.47 -2.94
C ALA A 58 -2.79 -8.50 -3.44
N MET A 59 -3.62 -7.95 -2.54
CA MET A 59 -4.61 -6.93 -2.89
C MET A 59 -3.96 -5.64 -3.38
N ILE A 60 -2.90 -5.18 -2.72
CA ILE A 60 -2.20 -3.96 -3.07
C ILE A 60 -1.48 -4.09 -4.41
N SER A 61 -0.77 -5.20 -4.65
CA SER A 61 -0.15 -5.46 -5.95
C SER A 61 -1.18 -5.44 -7.08
N ARG A 62 -2.37 -6.00 -6.86
CA ARG A 62 -3.47 -5.97 -7.85
C ARG A 62 -3.99 -4.55 -8.06
N LEU A 63 -4.23 -3.80 -6.99
CA LEU A 63 -4.66 -2.39 -7.04
C LEU A 63 -3.69 -1.52 -7.83
N ILE A 64 -2.38 -1.69 -7.59
CA ILE A 64 -1.34 -0.93 -8.28
C ILE A 64 -1.27 -1.32 -9.75
N SER A 65 -1.34 -2.63 -10.07
CA SER A 65 -1.34 -3.10 -11.46
C SER A 65 -2.52 -2.54 -12.26
N THR A 66 -3.74 -2.59 -11.70
CA THR A 66 -4.93 -2.04 -12.37
C THR A 66 -4.83 -0.54 -12.56
N HIS A 67 -4.25 0.19 -11.59
CA HIS A 67 -4.05 1.62 -11.72
C HIS A 67 -2.95 2.00 -12.72
N GLN A 68 -1.92 1.18 -12.91
CA GLN A 68 -0.90 1.43 -13.92
C GLN A 68 -1.43 1.26 -15.35
N GLU A 69 -2.40 0.37 -15.57
CA GLU A 69 -3.07 0.24 -16.87
C GLU A 69 -3.98 1.45 -17.20
N GLU A 70 -4.62 2.07 -16.20
CA GLU A 70 -5.49 3.25 -16.42
C GLU A 70 -4.71 4.52 -16.85
N TYR A 71 -3.39 4.56 -16.65
CA TYR A 71 -2.54 5.71 -16.95
C TYR A 71 -1.58 5.48 -18.13
N ARG A 72 -1.81 4.43 -18.93
CA ARG A 72 -1.03 4.09 -20.12
C ARG A 72 -1.75 4.47 -21.41
#